data_AF-A0A497RZH9-F1
#
_entry.id   AF-A0A497RZH9-F1
#
_cell.length_a   1.000
_cell.length_b   1.000
_cell.length_c   1.000
_cell.angle_alpha   90.00
_cell.angle_beta   90.00
_cell.angle_gamma   90.00
#
_symmetry.space_group_name_H-M   'P 1'
#
loop_
_entity.id
_entity.type
_entity.pdbx_description
1 polymer ?
#
loop_
_entity_poly.entity_id
_entity_poly.type
_entity_poly.pdbx_seq_one_letter_code
_entity_poly.pdbx_strand_id
1 'polypeptide(L)'
;MDSFVPQKTETETRKYFEKNIERDLLKRPKERIEKIERRFAPVGIFHIERERKIKSGLSKVEKTVREQNKFYINLNNLDLYYVSTRGIFRRERYIANSDLVKKIIDLPMPSIEFLSDIINKGRISHNELNKKYFLFLDGNFDHILILRTRGLIGVKGIRMPTARQPITPMIALEYVSKVNIPEFSDIRYDLKEFLAVEKFKDKKYKIDKTKYNLDEILEVIKMLFDGNGKSKGKIYMPYDQCKYVDTQGRYRYKRLIIAKFK
;
A
#
# COMPACT_ATOMS: atom_id res chain seq x y z
N MET A 1 -0.87 -6.29 25.72
CA MET A 1 -0.78 -6.01 24.27
C MET A 1 -2.17 -6.05 23.70
N ASP A 2 -2.45 -5.25 22.68
CA ASP A 2 -3.79 -5.17 22.07
C ASP A 2 -3.89 -6.07 20.83
N SER A 3 -5.11 -6.42 20.47
CA SER A 3 -5.45 -7.07 19.19
C SER A 3 -6.73 -6.50 18.61
N PHE A 4 -6.86 -6.56 17.29
CA PHE A 4 -8.17 -6.38 16.67
C PHE A 4 -9.05 -7.59 16.97
N VAL A 5 -10.34 -7.35 17.21
CA VAL A 5 -11.31 -8.40 17.56
C VAL A 5 -11.63 -9.24 16.32
N PRO A 6 -11.56 -10.58 16.36
CA PRO A 6 -12.01 -11.42 15.24
C PRO A 6 -13.55 -11.47 15.17
N GLN A 7 -14.14 -11.43 13.96
CA GLN A 7 -15.59 -11.49 13.76
C GLN A 7 -16.08 -12.77 13.08
N LYS A 8 -15.23 -13.48 12.33
CA LYS A 8 -15.67 -14.62 11.51
C LYS A 8 -15.76 -15.91 12.32
N THR A 9 -16.91 -16.58 12.16
CA THR A 9 -17.13 -17.95 12.61
C THR A 9 -16.33 -18.94 11.76
N GLU A 10 -16.08 -20.14 12.30
CA GLU A 10 -15.42 -21.21 11.55
C GLU A 10 -16.18 -21.57 10.26
N THR A 11 -17.51 -21.58 10.32
CA THR A 11 -18.39 -21.85 9.17
C THR A 11 -18.24 -20.80 8.07
N GLU A 12 -18.20 -19.51 8.41
CA GLU A 12 -18.00 -18.44 7.42
C GLU A 12 -16.61 -18.49 6.81
N THR A 13 -15.59 -18.74 7.62
CA THR A 13 -14.20 -18.91 7.18
C THR A 13 -14.08 -20.09 6.22
N ARG A 14 -14.67 -21.24 6.57
CA ARG A 14 -14.67 -22.44 5.72
C ARG A 14 -15.36 -22.18 4.39
N LYS A 15 -16.56 -21.57 4.40
CA LYS A 15 -17.28 -21.17 3.17
C LYS A 15 -16.46 -20.22 2.29
N TYR A 16 -15.74 -19.28 2.90
CA TYR A 16 -14.83 -18.40 2.15
C TYR A 16 -13.74 -19.22 1.44
N PHE A 17 -13.07 -20.13 2.15
CA PHE A 17 -11.98 -20.90 1.57
C PHE A 17 -12.46 -21.93 0.52
N GLU A 18 -13.62 -22.54 0.70
CA GLU A 18 -14.22 -23.46 -0.28
C GLU A 18 -14.56 -22.76 -1.60
N LYS A 19 -15.01 -21.49 -1.55
CA LYS A 19 -15.22 -20.66 -2.75
C LYS A 19 -13.93 -20.30 -3.49
N ASN A 20 -12.78 -20.41 -2.81
CA ASN A 20 -11.47 -20.04 -3.35
C ASN A 20 -10.63 -21.26 -3.75
N ILE A 21 -11.23 -22.45 -3.80
CA ILE A 21 -10.63 -23.66 -4.38
C ILE A 21 -10.48 -23.47 -5.89
N GLU A 22 -9.28 -23.71 -6.40
CA GLU A 22 -8.99 -23.73 -7.83
C GLU A 22 -9.73 -24.88 -8.50
N ARG A 23 -10.29 -24.58 -9.67
CA ARG A 23 -11.09 -25.54 -10.45
C ARG A 23 -10.53 -25.65 -11.86
N ASP A 24 -10.71 -26.81 -12.47
CA ASP A 24 -10.44 -27.00 -13.90
C ASP A 24 -11.53 -26.39 -14.78
N LEU A 25 -11.37 -26.55 -16.09
CA LEU A 25 -12.34 -26.07 -17.09
C LEU A 25 -13.73 -26.72 -16.92
N LEU A 26 -13.78 -27.93 -16.33
CA LEU A 26 -15.02 -28.65 -16.01
C LEU A 26 -15.54 -28.33 -14.60
N LYS A 27 -15.01 -27.28 -13.96
CA LYS A 27 -15.33 -26.83 -12.59
C LYS A 27 -15.04 -27.87 -11.51
N ARG A 28 -14.22 -28.89 -11.78
CA ARG A 28 -13.80 -29.88 -10.77
C ARG A 28 -12.70 -29.29 -9.90
N PRO A 29 -12.73 -29.51 -8.58
CA PRO A 29 -11.70 -29.00 -7.68
C PRO A 29 -10.34 -29.66 -8.00
N LYS A 30 -9.32 -28.84 -8.24
CA LYS A 30 -7.93 -29.31 -8.44
C LYS A 30 -7.20 -29.53 -7.12
N GLU A 31 -7.76 -29.03 -6.03
CA GLU A 31 -7.17 -29.03 -4.71
C GLU A 31 -8.26 -29.17 -3.64
N ARG A 32 -7.84 -29.54 -2.44
CA ARG A 32 -8.70 -29.63 -1.26
C ARG A 32 -8.13 -28.82 -0.11
N ILE A 33 -9.00 -28.44 0.82
CA ILE A 33 -8.59 -27.83 2.08
C ILE A 33 -8.02 -28.93 2.97
N GLU A 34 -6.74 -28.82 3.32
CA GLU A 34 -6.10 -29.73 4.29
C GLU A 34 -6.28 -29.21 5.72
N LYS A 35 -6.06 -27.91 5.93
CA LYS A 35 -6.14 -27.30 7.25
C LYS A 35 -6.52 -25.83 7.17
N ILE A 36 -7.35 -25.38 8.11
CA ILE A 36 -7.59 -23.97 8.39
C ILE A 36 -7.10 -23.70 9.82
N GLU A 37 -6.21 -22.73 9.99
CA GLU A 37 -5.68 -22.31 11.29
C GLU A 37 -5.95 -20.84 11.55
N ARG A 38 -6.44 -20.51 12.75
CA ARG A 38 -6.52 -19.13 13.23
C ARG A 38 -5.17 -18.67 13.76
N ARG A 39 -4.73 -17.50 13.30
CA ARG A 39 -3.41 -16.92 13.58
C ARG A 39 -3.52 -15.41 13.81
N PHE A 40 -2.46 -14.85 14.39
CA PHE A 40 -2.35 -13.42 14.64
C PHE A 40 -1.06 -12.88 14.07
N ALA A 41 -1.17 -11.89 13.17
CA ALA A 41 -0.02 -11.22 12.59
C ALA A 41 0.42 -10.04 13.49
N PRO A 42 1.71 -9.88 13.79
CA PRO A 42 2.21 -8.69 14.49
C PRO A 42 2.17 -7.49 13.55
N VAL A 43 1.56 -6.40 13.98
CA VAL A 43 1.41 -5.16 13.20
C VAL A 43 2.00 -4.00 13.98
N GLY A 44 2.96 -3.30 13.37
CA GLY A 44 3.51 -2.05 13.91
C GLY A 44 2.58 -0.89 13.62
N ILE A 45 2.46 0.01 14.59
CA ILE A 45 1.66 1.23 14.48
C ILE A 45 2.62 2.41 14.34
N PHE A 46 2.56 3.12 13.21
CA PHE A 46 3.44 4.23 12.91
C PHE A 46 2.62 5.50 12.78
N HIS A 47 2.98 6.54 13.53
CA HIS A 47 2.34 7.84 13.45
C HIS A 47 3.30 8.81 12.79
N ILE A 48 2.92 9.36 11.63
CA ILE A 48 3.73 10.30 10.85
C ILE A 48 2.99 11.63 10.78
N GLU A 49 3.73 12.72 10.99
CA GLU A 49 3.24 14.08 10.96
C GLU A 49 4.16 14.90 10.05
N ARG A 50 3.57 15.79 9.26
CA ARG A 50 4.33 16.72 8.41
C ARG A 50 3.64 18.06 8.33
N GLU A 51 4.42 19.09 8.02
CA GLU A 51 3.90 20.43 7.76
C GLU A 51 4.08 20.75 6.28
N ARG A 52 2.99 21.19 5.64
CA ARG A 52 3.00 21.57 4.23
C ARG A 52 2.52 23.00 4.06
N LYS A 53 3.30 23.80 3.35
CA LYS A 53 2.84 25.11 2.86
C LYS A 53 1.96 24.91 1.64
N ILE A 54 0.69 25.29 1.75
CA ILE A 54 -0.25 25.29 0.63
C ILE A 54 -0.53 26.73 0.20
N LYS A 55 -0.64 26.95 -1.11
CA LYS A 55 -1.11 28.21 -1.68
C LYS A 55 -2.61 28.11 -1.89
N SER A 56 -3.38 28.90 -1.15
CA SER A 56 -4.84 28.88 -1.24
C SER A 56 -5.34 29.89 -2.28
N GLY A 57 -5.72 29.42 -3.46
CA GLY A 57 -6.51 30.20 -4.43
C GLY A 57 -5.95 31.58 -4.82
N LEU A 58 -6.80 32.39 -5.44
CA LEU A 58 -6.48 33.70 -6.07
C LEU A 58 -5.66 34.67 -5.19
N SER A 59 -5.68 34.52 -3.87
CA SER A 59 -5.09 35.47 -2.93
C SER A 59 -3.61 35.26 -2.60
N LYS A 60 -2.91 34.27 -3.21
CA LYS A 60 -1.47 33.99 -2.95
C LYS A 60 -1.08 33.92 -1.45
N VAL A 61 -2.03 33.68 -0.55
CA VAL A 61 -1.74 33.53 0.88
C VAL A 61 -1.18 32.14 1.10
N GLU A 62 0.04 32.08 1.63
CA GLU A 62 0.67 30.82 2.05
C GLU A 62 0.11 30.43 3.42
N LYS A 63 -0.50 29.24 3.50
CA LYS A 63 -0.96 28.66 4.76
C LYS A 63 -0.14 27.41 5.06
N THR A 64 0.39 27.31 6.27
CA THR A 64 0.97 26.05 6.78
C THR A 64 -0.16 25.15 7.28
N VAL A 65 -0.25 23.94 6.73
CA VAL A 65 -1.16 22.90 7.17
C VAL A 65 -0.35 21.77 7.78
N ARG A 66 -0.72 21.38 9.01
CA ARG A 66 -0.19 20.20 9.65
C ARG A 66 -1.07 19.02 9.28
N GLU A 67 -0.45 18.04 8.64
CA GLU A 67 -1.11 16.80 8.24
C GLU A 67 -0.58 15.66 9.11
N GLN A 68 -1.38 14.62 9.32
CA GLN A 68 -0.98 13.44 10.07
C GLN A 68 -1.53 12.17 9.44
N ASN A 69 -0.81 11.06 9.59
CA ASN A 69 -1.29 9.75 9.19
C ASN A 69 -0.87 8.67 10.19
N LYS A 70 -1.68 7.62 10.30
CA LYS A 70 -1.35 6.41 11.09
C LYS A 70 -1.29 5.22 10.16
N PHE A 71 -0.14 4.57 10.10
CA PHE A 71 0.09 3.39 9.26
C PHE A 71 0.17 2.12 10.11
N TYR A 72 -0.45 1.05 9.61
CA TYR A 72 -0.48 -0.26 10.24
C TYR A 72 0.22 -1.24 9.31
N ILE A 73 1.48 -1.58 9.64
CA ILE A 73 2.34 -2.39 8.78
C ILE A 73 2.61 -3.74 9.43
N ASN A 74 2.38 -4.82 8.69
CA ASN A 74 2.65 -6.17 9.17
C ASN A 74 4.17 -6.40 9.31
N LEU A 75 4.62 -6.72 10.52
CA LEU A 75 6.04 -6.90 10.84
C LEU A 75 6.60 -8.28 10.43
N ASN A 76 5.79 -9.13 9.82
CA ASN A 76 6.22 -10.42 9.25
C ASN A 76 6.46 -10.34 7.73
N ASN A 77 5.72 -9.49 7.00
CA ASN A 77 5.76 -9.47 5.53
C ASN A 77 5.67 -8.07 4.89
N LEU A 78 5.63 -7.01 5.68
CA LEU A 78 5.59 -5.60 5.25
C LEU A 78 4.34 -5.19 4.47
N ASP A 79 3.24 -5.94 4.58
CA ASP A 79 1.95 -5.48 4.08
C ASP A 79 1.50 -4.23 4.84
N LEU A 80 1.25 -3.13 4.12
CA LEU A 80 0.60 -1.94 4.65
C LEU A 80 -0.92 -2.12 4.59
N TYR A 81 -1.57 -2.16 5.74
CA TYR A 81 -3.02 -2.34 5.84
C TYR A 81 -3.78 -1.01 5.77
N TYR A 82 -4.92 -1.04 5.09
CA TYR A 82 -5.86 0.07 5.01
C TYR A 82 -7.29 -0.44 4.79
N VAL A 83 -8.28 0.40 5.10
CA VAL A 83 -9.69 0.10 4.82
C VAL A 83 -10.02 0.48 3.39
N SER A 84 -10.59 -0.45 2.65
CA SER A 84 -11.12 -0.20 1.32
C SER A 84 -12.62 -0.49 1.28
N THR A 85 -13.29 0.01 0.25
CA THR A 85 -14.72 -0.23 0.02
C THR A 85 -14.92 -0.96 -1.30
N ARG A 86 -15.91 -1.86 -1.32
CA ARG A 86 -16.32 -2.61 -2.51
C ARG A 86 -17.84 -2.72 -2.59
N GLY A 87 -18.30 -3.34 -3.67
CA GLY A 87 -19.72 -3.58 -3.93
C GLY A 87 -20.43 -2.38 -4.54
N ILE A 88 -21.69 -2.60 -4.91
CA ILE A 88 -22.57 -1.58 -5.47
C ILE A 88 -22.77 -0.50 -4.38
N PHE A 89 -22.57 0.76 -4.74
CA PHE A 89 -22.57 1.91 -3.82
C PHE A 89 -21.47 1.93 -2.74
N ARG A 90 -20.40 1.13 -2.85
CA ARG A 90 -19.23 1.18 -1.94
C ARG A 90 -19.56 1.00 -0.45
N ARG A 91 -20.62 0.24 -0.13
CA ARG A 91 -21.07 0.05 1.27
C ARG A 91 -20.27 -1.01 2.03
N GLU A 92 -19.69 -1.99 1.35
CA GLU A 92 -18.94 -3.06 2.01
C GLU A 92 -17.51 -2.62 2.29
N ARG A 93 -17.15 -2.50 3.57
CA ARG A 93 -15.78 -2.27 4.01
C ARG A 93 -15.01 -3.58 4.12
N TYR A 94 -13.75 -3.57 3.72
CA TYR A 94 -12.82 -4.68 3.91
C TYR A 94 -11.41 -4.16 4.14
N ILE A 95 -10.56 -4.97 4.76
CA ILE A 95 -9.16 -4.63 4.95
C ILE A 95 -8.41 -5.05 3.68
N ALA A 96 -7.82 -4.07 3.01
CA ALA A 96 -6.91 -4.26 1.90
C ALA A 96 -5.46 -4.14 2.38
N ASN A 97 -4.54 -4.62 1.55
CA ASN A 97 -3.11 -4.49 1.78
C ASN A 97 -2.41 -3.89 0.55
N SER A 98 -1.36 -3.11 0.79
CA SER A 98 -0.43 -2.59 -0.22
C SER A 98 0.96 -3.17 0.03
N ASP A 99 1.64 -3.53 -1.06
CA ASP A 99 3.02 -4.02 -1.03
C ASP A 99 4.06 -2.88 -1.11
N LEU A 100 3.63 -1.62 -0.98
CA LEU A 100 4.48 -0.43 -1.05
C LEU A 100 5.70 -0.56 -0.14
N VAL A 101 5.50 -0.85 1.15
CA VAL A 101 6.59 -0.91 2.14
C VAL A 101 7.58 -2.02 1.79
N LYS A 102 7.06 -3.18 1.37
CA LYS A 102 7.89 -4.30 0.89
C LYS A 102 8.78 -3.91 -0.29
N LYS A 103 8.31 -3.03 -1.18
CA LYS A 103 9.07 -2.57 -2.36
C LYS A 103 10.13 -1.53 -2.04
N ILE A 104 9.98 -0.79 -0.94
CA ILE A 104 10.87 0.35 -0.62
C ILE A 104 11.81 0.09 0.55
N ILE A 105 11.56 -0.92 1.38
CA ILE A 105 12.31 -1.15 2.63
C ILE A 105 13.82 -1.35 2.40
N ASP A 106 14.18 -2.01 1.30
CA ASP A 106 15.57 -2.35 0.94
C ASP A 106 16.18 -1.35 -0.06
N LEU A 107 15.45 -0.29 -0.41
CA LEU A 107 15.98 0.72 -1.32
C LEU A 107 17.03 1.60 -0.61
N PRO A 108 18.08 2.04 -1.32
CA PRO A 108 19.00 3.03 -0.78
C PRO A 108 18.25 4.31 -0.36
N MET A 109 18.67 4.95 0.73
CA MET A 109 18.02 6.17 1.23
C MET A 109 17.84 7.27 0.14
N PRO A 110 18.83 7.55 -0.74
CA PRO A 110 18.62 8.49 -1.84
C PRO A 110 17.48 8.12 -2.81
N SER A 111 17.18 6.83 -2.93
CA SER A 111 16.06 6.33 -3.75
C SER A 111 14.72 6.58 -3.07
N ILE A 112 14.65 6.45 -1.74
CA ILE A 112 13.45 6.74 -0.95
C ILE A 112 13.17 8.25 -0.95
N GLU A 113 14.19 9.09 -0.79
CA GLU A 113 14.09 10.55 -0.93
C GLU A 113 13.51 10.95 -2.29
N PHE A 114 14.00 10.33 -3.36
CA PHE A 114 13.49 10.55 -4.71
C PHE A 114 12.01 10.16 -4.85
N LEU A 115 11.59 9.03 -4.26
CA LEU A 115 10.17 8.67 -4.22
C LEU A 115 9.35 9.68 -3.45
N SER A 116 9.87 10.22 -2.35
CA SER A 116 9.19 11.27 -1.58
C SER A 116 8.89 12.50 -2.42
N ASP A 117 9.85 12.94 -3.25
CA ASP A 117 9.63 14.04 -4.20
C ASP A 117 8.48 13.75 -5.16
N ILE A 118 8.41 12.52 -5.69
CA ILE A 118 7.32 12.09 -6.59
C ILE A 118 5.98 12.09 -5.84
N ILE A 119 5.96 11.63 -4.59
CA ILE A 119 4.75 11.64 -3.74
C ILE A 119 4.25 13.06 -3.52
N ASN A 120 5.16 13.97 -3.22
CA ASN A 120 4.83 15.35 -2.86
C ASN A 120 4.39 16.17 -4.09
N LYS A 121 5.04 15.96 -5.24
CA LYS A 121 4.78 16.68 -6.50
C LYS A 121 3.75 15.99 -7.39
N GLY A 122 3.44 14.72 -7.13
CA GLY A 122 2.63 13.82 -7.96
C GLY A 122 3.35 13.31 -9.22
N ARG A 123 4.38 14.02 -9.67
CA ARG A 123 5.18 13.72 -10.86
C ARG A 123 6.52 14.46 -10.80
N ILE A 124 7.48 13.97 -11.57
CA ILE A 124 8.74 14.65 -11.84
C ILE A 124 9.01 14.60 -13.35
N SER A 125 9.27 15.75 -13.96
CA SER A 125 9.67 15.80 -15.37
C SER A 125 11.11 15.30 -15.54
N HIS A 126 11.42 14.78 -16.73
CA HIS A 126 12.76 14.28 -17.04
C HIS A 126 13.84 15.36 -16.89
N ASN A 127 13.50 16.63 -17.09
CA ASN A 127 14.42 17.76 -16.91
C ASN A 127 14.65 18.11 -15.44
N GLU A 128 13.73 17.76 -14.54
CA GLU A 128 13.88 17.92 -13.09
C GLU A 128 14.67 16.77 -12.46
N LEU A 129 14.96 15.71 -13.21
CA LEU A 129 15.87 14.66 -12.78
C LEU A 129 17.30 15.18 -12.76
N ASN A 130 17.81 15.46 -11.56
CA ASN A 130 19.24 15.65 -11.36
C ASN A 130 20.00 14.37 -11.80
N LYS A 131 21.23 14.51 -12.32
CA LYS A 131 22.15 13.41 -12.68
C LYS A 131 22.28 12.38 -11.55
N LYS A 132 22.21 12.81 -10.29
CA LYS A 132 22.20 11.94 -9.11
C LYS A 132 21.05 10.91 -9.16
N TYR A 133 19.84 11.30 -9.57
CA TYR A 133 18.66 10.43 -9.61
C TYR A 133 18.67 9.45 -10.78
N PHE A 134 19.27 9.81 -11.92
CA PHE A 134 19.39 8.94 -13.08
C PHE A 134 20.09 7.62 -12.79
N LEU A 135 21.13 7.65 -11.96
CA LEU A 135 21.87 6.44 -11.58
C LEU A 135 21.01 5.48 -10.73
N PHE A 136 19.99 5.98 -10.05
CA PHE A 136 19.09 5.15 -9.25
C PHE A 136 17.88 4.66 -10.05
N LEU A 137 17.51 5.35 -11.14
CA LEU A 137 16.43 4.95 -12.05
C LEU A 137 16.69 3.61 -12.76
N ASP A 138 17.96 3.29 -13.00
CA ASP A 138 18.35 2.05 -13.66
C ASP A 138 18.25 0.86 -12.68
N GLY A 139 17.29 -0.03 -12.92
CA GLY A 139 17.11 -1.29 -12.17
C GLY A 139 16.28 -1.24 -10.88
N ASN A 140 16.21 -0.12 -10.16
CA ASN A 140 15.56 -0.09 -8.84
C ASN A 140 14.07 0.34 -8.86
N PHE A 141 13.61 1.01 -9.91
CA PHE A 141 12.28 1.65 -9.90
C PHE A 141 11.29 1.11 -10.90
N ASP A 142 11.63 0.13 -11.75
CA ASP A 142 10.72 -0.38 -12.77
C ASP A 142 9.40 -0.92 -12.20
N HIS A 143 9.42 -1.40 -10.95
CA HIS A 143 8.26 -1.92 -10.25
C HIS A 143 7.51 -0.85 -9.42
N ILE A 144 8.03 0.38 -9.37
CA ILE A 144 7.51 1.50 -8.57
C ILE A 144 7.10 2.68 -9.45
N LEU A 145 7.80 2.95 -10.55
CA LEU A 145 7.64 4.12 -11.42
C LEU A 145 7.38 3.73 -12.87
N ILE A 146 6.65 4.58 -13.58
CA ILE A 146 6.41 4.51 -15.02
C ILE A 146 6.83 5.82 -15.67
N LEU A 147 7.61 5.71 -16.74
CA LEU A 147 7.88 6.82 -17.64
C LEU A 147 6.68 7.01 -18.56
N ARG A 148 6.13 8.23 -18.61
CA ARG A 148 5.01 8.60 -19.47
C ARG A 148 5.37 9.81 -20.32
N THR A 149 4.85 9.86 -21.53
CA THR A 149 4.89 11.04 -22.39
C THR A 149 3.72 11.96 -22.07
N ARG A 150 4.00 13.22 -21.76
CA ARG A 150 2.98 14.28 -21.65
C ARG A 150 2.85 14.96 -23.01
N GLY A 151 1.65 14.96 -23.59
CA GLY A 151 1.35 15.70 -24.82
C GLY A 151 0.60 14.96 -25.94
N LEU A 152 0.18 13.70 -25.77
CA LEU A 152 -0.57 12.97 -26.80
C LEU A 152 -2.10 13.12 -26.71
N ILE A 153 -2.60 14.23 -26.17
CA ILE A 153 -4.01 14.60 -26.36
C ILE A 153 -4.10 15.37 -27.69
N GLY A 154 -4.29 14.62 -28.78
CA GLY A 154 -5.04 15.08 -29.95
C GLY A 154 -4.54 16.32 -30.69
N VAL A 155 -3.26 16.43 -31.07
CA VAL A 155 -2.88 17.36 -32.15
C VAL A 155 -3.16 16.71 -33.51
N LYS A 156 -4.44 16.42 -33.80
CA LYS A 156 -4.87 16.36 -35.20
C LYS A 156 -4.95 17.81 -35.69
N GLY A 157 -3.88 18.27 -36.33
CA GLY A 157 -3.96 19.32 -37.35
C GLY A 157 -4.07 20.77 -36.90
N ILE A 158 -3.19 21.28 -36.02
CA ILE A 158 -2.92 22.72 -36.02
C ILE A 158 -1.84 22.99 -37.07
N ARG A 159 -2.26 23.20 -38.33
CA ARG A 159 -1.45 23.91 -39.32
C ARG A 159 -1.67 25.41 -39.09
N MET A 160 -0.77 26.06 -38.35
CA MET A 160 -0.71 27.53 -38.34
C MET A 160 -0.14 28.00 -39.69
N PRO A 161 -0.78 28.93 -40.43
CA PRO A 161 -0.38 29.28 -41.80
C PRO A 161 0.97 30.00 -41.93
N THR A 162 1.64 30.34 -40.83
CA THR A 162 2.77 31.28 -40.82
C THR A 162 4.06 30.78 -40.17
N ALA A 163 4.14 29.54 -39.70
CA ALA A 163 5.38 29.02 -39.11
C ALA A 163 6.32 28.45 -40.19
N ARG A 164 7.45 29.14 -40.45
CA ARG A 164 8.52 28.69 -41.37
C ARG A 164 9.38 27.52 -40.85
N GLN A 165 9.06 26.96 -39.69
CA GLN A 165 9.71 25.76 -39.18
C GLN A 165 8.67 24.79 -38.57
N PRO A 166 8.81 23.48 -38.79
CA PRO A 166 7.99 22.50 -38.09
C PRO A 166 8.29 22.60 -36.59
N ILE A 167 7.29 22.98 -35.80
CA ILE A 167 7.35 22.86 -34.34
C ILE A 167 7.38 21.36 -34.07
N THR A 168 8.57 20.82 -33.77
CA THR A 168 8.67 19.46 -33.26
C THR A 168 8.00 19.49 -31.89
N PRO A 169 6.91 18.73 -31.64
CA PRO A 169 6.34 18.69 -30.31
C PRO A 169 7.43 18.16 -29.38
N MET A 170 7.92 19.00 -28.46
CA MET A 170 8.80 18.53 -27.39
C MET A 170 8.01 17.49 -26.61
N ILE A 171 8.37 16.21 -26.79
CA ILE A 171 7.83 15.13 -25.99
C ILE A 171 8.38 15.32 -24.58
N ALA A 172 7.57 15.90 -23.70
CA ALA A 172 7.91 16.03 -22.29
C ALA A 172 7.74 14.65 -21.65
N LEU A 173 8.84 14.06 -21.20
CA LEU A 173 8.85 12.81 -20.45
C LEU A 173 8.63 13.11 -18.95
N GLU A 174 7.74 12.38 -18.29
CA GLU A 174 7.44 12.50 -16.86
C GLU A 174 7.45 11.12 -16.19
N TYR A 175 7.97 11.04 -14.97
CA TYR A 175 7.91 9.85 -14.13
C TYR A 175 6.72 9.94 -13.18
N VAL A 176 5.93 8.88 -13.12
CA VAL A 176 4.74 8.76 -12.27
C VAL A 176 4.80 7.45 -11.48
N SER A 177 4.22 7.41 -10.29
CA SER A 177 4.11 6.16 -9.52
C SER A 177 3.22 5.12 -10.22
N LYS A 178 3.71 3.88 -10.32
CA LYS A 178 2.94 2.66 -10.63
C LYS A 178 2.23 2.09 -9.41
N VAL A 179 2.74 2.37 -8.21
CA VAL A 179 2.18 1.87 -6.95
C VAL A 179 1.18 2.86 -6.37
N ASN A 180 0.15 2.35 -5.71
CA ASN A 180 -0.78 3.19 -4.99
C ASN A 180 -0.09 3.70 -3.72
N ILE A 181 0.19 5.01 -3.70
CA ILE A 181 0.83 5.68 -2.59
C ILE A 181 -0.27 6.24 -1.69
N PRO A 182 -0.24 5.97 -0.37
CA PRO A 182 -1.17 6.58 0.57
C PRO A 182 -1.21 8.09 0.43
N GLU A 183 -2.42 8.64 0.25
CA GLU A 183 -2.62 10.07 0.41
C GLU A 183 -2.46 10.43 1.88
N PHE A 184 -1.73 11.51 2.14
CA PHE A 184 -1.51 11.97 3.50
C PHE A 184 -2.82 12.56 4.05
N SER A 185 -3.17 12.25 5.30
CA SER A 185 -4.50 12.49 5.91
C SER A 185 -5.64 11.60 5.42
N ASP A 186 -5.39 10.56 4.61
CA ASP A 186 -6.42 9.59 4.27
C ASP A 186 -6.77 8.72 5.49
N ILE A 187 -7.97 8.96 6.03
CA ILE A 187 -8.48 8.28 7.22
C ILE A 187 -8.50 6.75 7.07
N ARG A 188 -8.57 6.22 5.84
CA ARG A 188 -8.61 4.77 5.57
C ARG A 188 -7.40 4.02 6.13
N TYR A 189 -6.27 4.70 6.35
CA TYR A 189 -5.09 4.09 6.93
C TYR A 189 -5.17 3.98 8.46
N ASP A 190 -6.01 4.77 9.15
CA ASP A 190 -6.19 4.64 10.60
C ASP A 190 -7.15 3.49 10.95
N LEU A 191 -6.63 2.26 10.95
CA LEU A 191 -7.43 1.07 11.21
C LEU A 191 -8.17 1.09 12.55
N LYS A 192 -7.63 1.76 13.57
CA LYS A 192 -8.27 1.85 14.90
C LYS A 192 -9.57 2.65 14.87
N GLU A 193 -9.78 3.52 13.88
CA GLU A 193 -11.06 4.22 13.71
C GLU A 193 -12.16 3.24 13.28
N PHE A 194 -11.83 2.27 12.43
CA PHE A 194 -12.79 1.37 11.79
C PHE A 194 -12.96 0.02 12.48
N LEU A 195 -11.93 -0.46 13.19
CA LEU A 195 -11.88 -1.82 13.72
C LEU A 195 -12.02 -1.84 15.24
N ALA A 196 -12.74 -2.83 15.74
CA ALA A 196 -12.83 -3.08 17.18
C ALA A 196 -11.49 -3.61 17.72
N VAL A 197 -11.07 -3.10 18.87
CA VAL A 197 -9.82 -3.46 19.55
C VAL A 197 -10.13 -4.00 20.93
N GLU A 198 -9.40 -5.01 21.35
CA GLU A 198 -9.46 -5.57 22.70
C GLU A 198 -8.06 -5.84 23.26
N LYS A 199 -7.97 -6.08 24.57
CA LYS A 199 -6.75 -6.63 25.16
C LYS A 199 -6.56 -8.04 24.65
N PHE A 200 -5.38 -8.35 24.11
CA PHE A 200 -5.05 -9.69 23.64
C PHE A 200 -4.96 -10.64 24.83
N LYS A 201 -5.92 -11.57 24.92
CA LYS A 201 -6.09 -12.47 26.07
C LYS A 201 -5.62 -13.90 25.82
N ASP A 202 -5.39 -14.28 24.56
CA ASP A 202 -5.43 -15.71 24.21
C ASP A 202 -4.06 -16.26 23.78
N LYS A 203 -3.44 -17.01 24.69
CA LYS A 203 -2.17 -17.72 24.45
C LYS A 203 -2.33 -18.97 23.56
N LYS A 204 -3.57 -19.40 23.25
CA LYS A 204 -3.81 -20.62 22.47
C LYS A 204 -3.61 -20.42 20.98
N TYR A 205 -3.71 -19.19 20.49
CA TYR A 205 -3.54 -18.91 19.07
C TYR A 205 -2.08 -18.74 18.68
N LYS A 206 -1.77 -19.19 17.46
CA LYS A 206 -0.44 -19.07 16.88
C LYS A 206 -0.18 -17.64 16.44
N ILE A 207 0.86 -17.04 17.01
CA ILE A 207 1.34 -15.70 16.64
C ILE A 207 2.44 -15.86 15.59
N ASP A 208 2.38 -15.05 14.53
CA ASP A 208 3.43 -15.01 13.53
C ASP A 208 4.71 -14.36 14.09
N LYS A 209 5.86 -14.86 13.65
CA LYS A 209 7.15 -14.29 14.02
C LYS A 209 7.26 -12.85 13.49
N THR A 210 7.79 -11.95 14.31
CA THR A 210 8.27 -10.64 13.83
C THR A 210 9.55 -10.88 13.04
N LYS A 211 9.62 -10.38 11.81
CA LYS A 211 10.82 -10.46 10.95
C LYS A 211 11.52 -9.12 10.78
N TYR A 212 10.77 -8.02 10.85
CA TYR A 212 11.27 -6.67 10.58
C TYR A 212 11.26 -5.81 11.85
N ASN A 213 12.27 -4.95 11.98
CA ASN A 213 12.40 -4.02 13.09
C ASN A 213 11.43 -2.84 12.91
N LEU A 214 10.88 -2.32 14.02
CA LEU A 214 10.02 -1.14 14.00
C LEU A 214 10.80 0.11 13.60
N ASP A 215 12.02 0.28 14.09
CA ASP A 215 12.81 1.50 13.89
C ASP A 215 13.26 1.62 12.42
N GLU A 216 13.67 0.51 11.80
CA GLU A 216 13.99 0.45 10.37
C GLU A 216 12.79 0.85 9.50
N ILE A 217 11.61 0.28 9.77
CA ILE A 217 10.39 0.65 9.05
C ILE A 217 10.04 2.12 9.28
N LEU A 218 10.19 2.61 10.52
CA LEU A 218 9.88 3.99 10.85
C LEU A 218 10.75 4.98 10.07
N GLU A 219 12.06 4.73 9.96
CA GLU A 219 12.96 5.60 9.21
C GLU A 219 12.60 5.65 7.72
N VAL A 220 12.31 4.50 7.11
CA VAL A 220 11.87 4.45 5.70
C VAL A 220 10.56 5.21 5.49
N ILE A 221 9.59 5.04 6.39
CA ILE A 221 8.29 5.71 6.27
C ILE A 221 8.40 7.23 6.50
N LYS A 222 9.21 7.67 7.48
CA LYS A 222 9.49 9.11 7.71
C LYS A 222 10.06 9.75 6.45
N MET A 223 11.05 9.10 5.85
CA MET A 223 11.73 9.60 4.66
C MET A 223 10.80 9.61 3.44
N LEU A 224 10.02 8.54 3.25
CA LEU A 224 9.06 8.45 2.13
C LEU A 224 8.05 9.59 2.16
N PHE A 225 7.53 9.95 3.34
CA PHE A 225 6.48 10.96 3.46
C PHE A 225 6.98 12.38 3.77
N ASP A 226 8.31 12.57 3.85
CA ASP A 226 8.95 13.82 4.28
C ASP A 226 8.34 14.34 5.58
N GLY A 227 8.37 13.49 6.62
CA GLY A 227 7.68 13.73 7.87
C GLY A 227 8.44 13.23 9.10
N ASN A 228 8.06 13.79 10.24
CA ASN A 228 8.50 13.29 11.54
C ASN A 228 7.57 12.16 11.98
N GLY A 229 8.11 11.17 12.69
CA GLY A 229 7.32 10.01 13.04
C GLY A 229 7.76 9.32 14.32
N LYS A 230 6.85 8.53 14.88
CA LYS A 230 7.12 7.66 16.03
C LYS A 230 6.36 6.34 15.90
N SER A 231 7.00 5.27 16.38
CA SER A 231 6.32 4.00 16.62
C SER A 231 5.43 4.11 17.85
N LYS A 232 4.18 3.69 17.73
CA LYS A 232 3.18 3.62 18.82
C LYS A 232 3.08 2.21 19.41
N GLY A 233 4.01 1.32 19.06
CA GLY A 233 4.05 -0.06 19.51
C GLY A 233 3.46 -1.04 18.50
N LYS A 234 2.98 -2.18 19.03
CA LYS A 234 2.47 -3.31 18.23
C LYS A 234 1.03 -3.65 18.61
N ILE A 235 0.24 -4.04 17.61
CA ILE A 235 -1.10 -4.62 17.74
C ILE A 235 -1.15 -5.93 16.93
N TYR A 236 -2.00 -6.86 17.33
CA TYR A 236 -2.17 -8.11 16.59
C TYR A 236 -3.39 -8.08 15.66
N MET A 237 -3.18 -8.46 14.40
CA MET A 237 -4.22 -8.58 13.39
C MET A 237 -4.67 -10.04 13.26
N PRO A 238 -5.94 -10.37 13.57
CA PRO A 238 -6.45 -11.73 13.45
C PRO A 238 -6.66 -12.10 11.97
N TYR A 239 -6.25 -13.30 11.62
CA TYR A 239 -6.52 -13.85 10.30
C TYR A 239 -6.65 -15.38 10.37
N ASP A 240 -7.39 -15.95 9.43
CA ASP A 240 -7.43 -17.39 9.22
C ASP A 240 -6.53 -17.75 8.02
N GLN A 241 -5.77 -18.83 8.14
CA GLN A 241 -4.88 -19.34 7.10
C GLN A 241 -5.34 -20.72 6.63
N CYS A 242 -5.60 -20.86 5.34
CA CYS A 242 -5.93 -22.13 4.72
C CYS A 242 -4.72 -22.71 3.99
N LYS A 243 -4.40 -23.98 4.23
CA LYS A 243 -3.49 -24.79 3.43
C LYS A 243 -4.32 -25.61 2.44
N TYR A 244 -4.12 -25.36 1.15
CA TYR A 244 -4.68 -26.18 0.07
C TYR A 244 -3.64 -27.17 -0.39
N VAL A 245 -4.07 -28.38 -0.75
CA VAL A 245 -3.21 -29.44 -1.30
C VAL A 245 -3.86 -30.02 -2.54
N ASP A 246 -3.08 -30.18 -3.61
CA ASP A 246 -3.53 -30.80 -4.85
C ASP A 246 -3.32 -32.32 -4.86
N THR A 247 -3.73 -32.97 -5.95
CA THR A 247 -3.60 -34.44 -6.11
C THR A 247 -2.16 -34.92 -6.19
N GLN A 248 -1.20 -34.03 -6.47
CA GLN A 248 0.23 -34.32 -6.54
C GLN A 248 0.95 -34.02 -5.21
N GLY A 249 0.22 -33.60 -4.17
CA GLY A 249 0.78 -33.23 -2.87
C GLY A 249 1.41 -31.83 -2.83
N ARG A 250 1.32 -31.05 -3.90
CA ARG A 250 1.75 -29.64 -3.91
C ARG A 250 0.78 -28.82 -3.08
N TYR A 251 1.28 -27.79 -2.42
CA TYR A 251 0.47 -26.96 -1.53
C TYR A 251 0.61 -25.47 -1.78
N ARG A 252 -0.44 -24.73 -1.43
CA ARG A 252 -0.43 -23.27 -1.38
C ARG A 252 -1.18 -22.79 -0.14
N TYR A 253 -0.85 -21.57 0.29
CA TYR A 253 -1.53 -20.92 1.41
C TYR A 253 -2.40 -19.75 0.94
N LYS A 254 -3.54 -19.56 1.59
CA LYS A 254 -4.36 -18.35 1.47
C LYS A 254 -4.70 -17.80 2.84
N ARG A 255 -4.68 -16.48 2.98
CA ARG A 255 -5.03 -15.76 4.20
C ARG A 255 -6.36 -15.05 4.03
N LEU A 256 -7.13 -14.98 5.12
CA LEU A 256 -8.34 -14.17 5.24
C LEU A 256 -8.23 -13.33 6.51
N ILE A 257 -8.17 -12.01 6.38
CA ILE A 257 -8.23 -11.10 7.54
C ILE A 257 -9.66 -11.12 8.09
N ILE A 258 -9.79 -11.30 9.40
CA ILE A 258 -11.10 -11.52 10.06
C ILE A 258 -11.43 -10.47 11.11
N ALA A 259 -10.75 -9.33 11.12
CA ALA A 259 -10.99 -8.28 12.09
C ALA A 259 -12.40 -7.69 11.97
N LYS A 260 -13.01 -7.39 13.12
CA LYS A 260 -14.35 -6.86 13.30
C LYS A 260 -14.37 -5.36 13.01
N PHE A 261 -15.23 -4.93 12.10
CA PHE A 261 -15.56 -3.52 11.92
C PHE A 261 -16.49 -3.03 13.05
N LYS A 262 -16.32 -1.77 13.47
CA LYS A 262 -17.23 -1.08 14.41
C LYS A 262 -18.56 -0.73 13.76
#